data_AF-A0A091US36-F1
#
_entry.id   AF-A0A091US36-F1
#
_cell.length_a   1.000
_cell.length_b   1.000
_cell.length_c   1.000
_cell.angle_alpha   90.00
_cell.angle_beta   90.00
_cell.angle_gamma   90.00
#
_symmetry.space_group_name_H-M   'P 1'
#
loop_
_entity.id
_entity.type
_entity.pdbx_description
1 polymer ?
#
loop_
_entity_poly.entity_id
_entity_poly.type
_entity_poly.pdbx_seq_one_letter_code
_entity_poly.pdbx_strand_id
1 'polypeptide(L)'
;LARPYYPLSALLATAFLLVRKVPPLCQGLPSQREDGNPCDFDWREVEILMFLSAIVMMKNRRSITVEQHIGNIFMFSKVANAILFFRLDIRMGLLYLTLCIVFLMTCKPPLYMGPEYIKYFSDKTIDEELDRDKRVTWIVEFFANWSSECQSFAPIFADLSLKYNCSGLHFGKVDVGRYTDVSTRYKVSTSPLTKQLPTLILFQGGTEIMRRPQIDKKGRAVSWTFSEENVIREFNLNELYQKAKKQPKPREEGTEESPSGQAAASPLAGETKKDK
;
A
#
# COMPACT_ATOMS: atom_id res chain seq x y z
N LEU A 1 -13.83 -11.72 -5.63
CA LEU A 1 -12.82 -12.80 -5.52
C LEU A 1 -11.98 -12.53 -4.27
N ALA A 2 -12.02 -13.40 -3.26
CA ALA A 2 -11.27 -13.21 -2.03
C ALA A 2 -9.78 -13.03 -2.35
N ARG A 3 -9.19 -11.89 -1.98
CA ARG A 3 -7.75 -11.64 -2.11
C ARG A 3 -7.05 -12.63 -1.16
N PRO A 4 -6.34 -13.66 -1.65
CA PRO A 4 -5.81 -14.75 -0.80
C PRO A 4 -4.80 -14.25 0.25
N TYR A 5 -4.28 -13.04 0.07
CA TYR A 5 -3.34 -12.38 0.97
C TYR A 5 -3.81 -12.28 2.43
N TYR A 6 -5.04 -11.79 2.68
CA TYR A 6 -5.53 -11.60 4.06
C TYR A 6 -5.78 -12.91 4.81
N PRO A 7 -6.50 -13.92 4.26
CA PRO A 7 -6.72 -15.17 4.97
C PRO A 7 -5.41 -15.94 5.21
N LEU A 8 -4.50 -15.98 4.23
CA LEU A 8 -3.19 -16.61 4.41
C LEU A 8 -2.31 -15.84 5.41
N SER A 9 -2.35 -14.50 5.40
CA SER A 9 -1.64 -13.70 6.42
C SER A 9 -2.20 -13.92 7.82
N ALA A 10 -3.52 -14.03 7.95
CA ALA A 10 -4.16 -14.34 9.22
C ALA A 10 -3.75 -15.73 9.73
N LEU A 11 -3.72 -16.74 8.84
CA LEU A 11 -3.25 -18.08 9.17
C LEU A 11 -1.81 -18.07 9.68
N LEU A 12 -0.89 -17.38 9.01
CA LEU A 12 0.50 -17.26 9.46
C LEU A 12 0.61 -16.47 10.77
N ALA A 13 -0.19 -15.42 10.94
CA ALA A 13 -0.19 -14.60 12.15
C ALA A 13 -0.72 -15.33 13.40
N THR A 14 -1.59 -16.34 13.22
CA THR A 14 -2.14 -17.15 14.32
C THR A 14 -1.54 -18.55 14.39
N ALA A 15 -0.57 -18.88 13.54
CA ALA A 15 -0.03 -20.23 13.37
C ALA A 15 0.45 -20.85 14.69
N PHE A 16 1.20 -20.12 15.51
CA PHE A 16 1.69 -20.62 16.79
C PHE A 16 0.56 -20.88 17.78
N LEU A 17 -0.44 -20.01 17.83
CA LEU A 17 -1.61 -20.20 18.68
C LEU A 17 -2.39 -21.45 18.27
N LEU A 18 -2.55 -21.66 16.96
CA LEU A 18 -3.19 -22.87 16.40
C LEU A 18 -2.40 -24.13 16.75
N VAL A 19 -1.08 -24.11 16.57
CA VAL A 19 -0.21 -25.25 16.89
C VAL A 19 -0.28 -25.60 18.38
N ARG A 20 -0.35 -24.61 19.27
CA ARG A 20 -0.48 -24.84 20.72
C ARG A 20 -1.88 -25.28 21.15
N LYS A 21 -2.96 -24.74 20.56
CA LYS A 21 -4.34 -24.97 21.06
C LYS A 21 -5.11 -26.07 20.35
N VAL A 22 -4.63 -26.58 19.22
CA VAL A 22 -5.29 -27.65 18.48
C VAL A 22 -4.73 -29.01 18.93
N PRO A 23 -5.51 -29.85 19.63
CA PRO A 23 -5.05 -31.11 20.23
C PRO A 23 -4.19 -32.00 19.32
N PRO A 24 -4.57 -32.29 18.05
CA PRO A 24 -3.75 -33.15 17.20
C PRO A 24 -2.40 -32.53 16.83
N LEU A 25 -2.23 -31.20 16.91
CA LEU A 25 -0.97 -30.52 16.61
C LEU A 25 -0.09 -30.37 17.85
N CYS A 26 -0.68 -30.17 19.03
CA CYS A 26 0.08 -29.91 20.25
C CYS A 26 0.56 -31.17 20.97
N GLN A 27 -0.13 -32.31 20.84
CA GLN A 27 0.20 -33.55 21.57
C GLN A 27 1.60 -34.10 21.29
N GLY A 28 2.20 -33.79 20.13
CA GLY A 28 3.54 -34.21 19.76
C GLY A 28 4.64 -33.17 19.99
N LEU A 29 4.33 -32.03 20.61
CA LEU A 29 5.29 -30.94 20.78
C LEU A 29 6.16 -31.12 22.02
N PRO A 30 7.43 -30.69 21.97
CA PRO A 30 8.26 -30.59 23.17
C PRO A 30 7.64 -29.57 24.14
N SER A 31 7.52 -29.94 25.42
CA SER A 31 7.06 -29.05 26.50
C SER A 31 8.17 -28.85 27.52
N GLN A 32 8.41 -27.60 27.90
CA GLN A 32 9.32 -27.24 29.01
C GLN A 32 8.56 -26.99 30.32
N ARG A 33 7.26 -27.28 30.33
CA ARG A 33 6.34 -27.00 31.42
C ARG A 33 6.40 -28.08 32.49
N GLU A 34 6.27 -27.70 33.76
CA GLU A 34 6.35 -28.63 34.90
C GLU A 34 5.20 -29.66 34.93
N ASP A 35 4.04 -29.30 34.38
CA ASP A 35 2.87 -30.19 34.26
C ASP A 35 2.94 -31.11 33.03
N GLY A 36 3.95 -30.95 32.18
CA GLY A 36 4.14 -31.73 30.96
C GLY A 36 3.07 -31.52 29.90
N ASN A 37 2.14 -30.56 30.04
CA ASN A 37 1.09 -30.32 29.05
C ASN A 37 1.65 -29.51 27.87
N PRO A 38 1.74 -30.08 26.65
CA PRO A 38 2.29 -29.37 25.50
C PRO A 38 1.28 -28.42 24.83
N CYS A 39 -0.01 -28.48 25.20
CA CYS A 39 -1.09 -27.68 24.61
C CYS A 39 -1.34 -26.34 25.32
N ASP A 40 -0.65 -26.11 26.43
CA ASP A 40 -0.68 -24.83 27.13
C ASP A 40 0.55 -23.99 26.83
N PHE A 41 0.39 -22.68 27.03
CA PHE A 41 1.47 -21.72 26.82
C PHE A 41 2.42 -21.73 28.02
N ASP A 42 3.71 -21.64 27.72
CA ASP A 42 4.73 -21.42 28.74
C ASP A 42 4.74 -19.94 29.18
N TRP A 43 5.22 -19.65 30.40
CA TRP A 43 5.28 -18.27 30.89
C TRP A 43 6.06 -17.34 29.96
N ARG A 44 7.17 -17.84 29.40
CA ARG A 44 7.98 -17.11 28.41
C ARG A 44 7.21 -16.81 27.13
N GLU A 45 6.32 -17.70 26.70
CA GLU A 45 5.50 -17.50 25.51
C GLU A 45 4.44 -16.44 25.77
N VAL A 46 3.83 -16.46 26.96
CA VAL A 46 2.91 -15.41 27.40
C VAL A 46 3.61 -14.05 27.49
N GLU A 47 4.84 -13.99 28.03
CA GLU A 47 5.66 -12.76 28.02
C GLU A 47 5.84 -12.23 26.59
N ILE A 48 6.22 -13.09 25.63
CA ILE A 48 6.40 -12.70 24.22
C ILE A 48 5.08 -12.21 23.60
N LEU A 49 3.96 -12.88 23.86
CA LEU A 49 2.64 -12.47 23.36
C LEU A 49 2.18 -11.13 23.97
N MET A 50 2.51 -10.87 25.23
CA MET A 50 2.27 -9.58 25.89
C MET A 50 3.15 -8.47 25.30
N PHE A 51 4.42 -8.74 25.01
CA PHE A 51 5.27 -7.78 24.28
C PHE A 51 4.75 -7.50 22.87
N LEU A 52 4.28 -8.54 22.16
CA LEU A 52 3.66 -8.39 20.85
C LEU A 52 2.44 -7.45 20.93
N SER A 53 1.54 -7.66 21.89
CA SER A 53 0.34 -6.83 22.03
C SER A 53 0.70 -5.36 22.32
N ALA A 54 1.70 -5.12 23.17
CA ALA A 54 2.20 -3.77 23.45
C ALA A 54 2.81 -3.11 22.20
N ILE A 55 3.66 -3.81 21.44
CA ILE A 55 4.28 -3.28 20.22
C ILE A 55 3.22 -2.96 19.17
N VAL A 56 2.27 -3.88 18.94
CA VAL A 56 1.16 -3.69 18.00
C VAL A 56 0.34 -2.47 18.41
N MET A 57 -0.01 -2.33 19.69
CA MET A 57 -0.75 -1.17 20.21
C MET A 57 0.03 0.15 19.98
N MET A 58 1.32 0.17 20.33
CA MET A 58 2.18 1.36 20.15
C MET A 58 2.32 1.77 18.69
N LYS A 59 2.46 0.79 17.78
CA LYS A 59 2.61 1.04 16.34
C LYS A 59 1.30 1.46 15.69
N ASN A 60 0.20 0.82 16.08
CA ASN A 60 -1.12 1.11 15.53
C ASN A 60 -1.70 2.44 16.00
N ARG A 61 -1.21 3.02 17.12
CA ARG A 61 -1.54 4.40 17.52
C ARG A 61 -1.32 5.44 16.42
N ARG A 62 -0.40 5.19 15.48
CA ARG A 62 -0.06 6.10 14.38
C ARG A 62 -0.66 5.69 13.03
N SER A 63 -1.41 4.59 12.98
CA SER A 63 -2.00 4.10 11.74
C SER A 63 -3.27 4.89 11.45
N ILE A 64 -3.37 5.47 10.26
CA ILE A 64 -4.52 6.28 9.85
C ILE A 64 -5.54 5.41 9.10
N THR A 65 -5.06 4.44 8.33
CA THR A 65 -5.92 3.56 7.52
C THR A 65 -6.06 2.17 8.14
N VAL A 66 -7.21 1.54 7.89
CA VAL A 66 -7.49 0.16 8.33
C VAL A 66 -6.49 -0.82 7.74
N GLU A 67 -6.10 -0.61 6.48
CA GLU A 67 -5.10 -1.42 5.79
C GLU A 67 -3.73 -1.36 6.50
N GLN A 68 -3.30 -0.18 6.93
CA GLN A 68 -2.05 -0.01 7.68
C GLN A 68 -2.12 -0.71 9.04
N HIS A 69 -3.26 -0.62 9.73
CA HIS A 69 -3.50 -1.27 11.00
C HIS A 69 -3.39 -2.80 10.90
N ILE A 70 -4.08 -3.39 9.91
CA ILE A 70 -4.06 -4.83 9.63
C ILE A 70 -2.66 -5.28 9.21
N GLY A 71 -1.99 -4.52 8.34
CA GLY A 71 -0.64 -4.80 7.87
C GLY A 71 0.38 -4.87 9.02
N ASN A 72 0.33 -3.92 9.95
CA ASN A 72 1.16 -3.93 11.15
C ASN A 72 0.89 -5.16 12.03
N ILE A 73 -0.38 -5.49 12.29
CA ILE A 73 -0.74 -6.69 13.06
C ILE A 73 -0.12 -7.93 12.44
N PHE A 74 -0.31 -8.14 11.13
CA PHE A 74 0.23 -9.31 10.46
C PHE A 74 1.76 -9.33 10.45
N MET A 75 2.43 -8.20 10.23
CA MET A 75 3.88 -8.12 10.23
C MET A 75 4.47 -8.47 11.61
N PHE A 76 4.03 -7.79 12.66
CA PHE A 76 4.55 -8.02 14.01
C PHE A 76 4.17 -9.40 14.53
N SER A 77 2.95 -9.89 14.23
CA SER A 77 2.55 -11.24 14.60
C SER A 77 3.43 -12.29 13.90
N LYS A 78 3.75 -12.14 12.61
CA LYS A 78 4.63 -13.07 11.91
C LYS A 78 6.03 -13.12 12.52
N VAL A 79 6.58 -11.98 12.93
CA VAL A 79 7.88 -11.90 13.62
C VAL A 79 7.82 -12.60 14.99
N ALA A 80 6.78 -12.35 15.78
CA ALA A 80 6.60 -13.00 17.08
C ALA A 80 6.42 -14.52 16.94
N ASN A 81 5.62 -14.99 15.97
CA ASN A 81 5.47 -16.41 15.66
C ASN A 81 6.81 -17.04 15.30
N ALA A 82 7.65 -16.37 14.50
CA ALA A 82 8.98 -16.89 14.18
C ALA A 82 9.82 -17.09 15.46
N ILE A 83 9.88 -16.08 16.34
CA ILE A 83 10.59 -16.17 17.62
C ILE A 83 10.05 -17.32 18.48
N LEU A 84 8.73 -17.45 18.57
CA LEU A 84 8.06 -18.51 19.34
C LEU A 84 8.38 -19.90 18.78
N PHE A 85 8.33 -20.09 17.46
CA PHE A 85 8.68 -21.36 16.83
C PHE A 85 10.16 -21.71 16.99
N PHE A 86 11.08 -20.75 16.84
CA PHE A 86 12.51 -20.99 17.09
C PHE A 86 12.81 -21.38 18.54
N ARG A 87 12.04 -20.81 19.48
CA ARG A 87 12.16 -21.17 20.89
C ARG A 87 11.63 -22.58 21.17
N LEU A 88 10.53 -22.97 20.51
CA LEU A 88 9.93 -24.30 20.65
C LEU A 88 10.84 -25.40 20.09
N ASP A 89 11.25 -25.26 18.82
CA ASP A 89 12.19 -26.16 18.14
C ASP A 89 12.80 -25.44 16.93
N ILE A 90 14.12 -25.50 16.78
CA ILE A 90 14.83 -24.87 15.67
C ILE A 90 14.31 -25.32 14.29
N ARG A 91 13.88 -26.57 14.14
CA ARG A 91 13.32 -27.13 12.89
C ARG A 91 11.99 -26.48 12.55
N MET A 92 11.12 -26.27 13.54
CA MET A 92 9.83 -25.61 13.37
C MET A 92 10.01 -24.11 13.06
N GLY A 93 11.00 -23.46 13.70
CA GLY A 93 11.39 -22.09 13.38
C GLY A 93 11.84 -21.93 11.93
N LEU A 94 12.71 -22.82 11.43
CA LEU A 94 13.17 -22.81 10.04
C LEU A 94 12.03 -23.11 9.05
N LEU A 95 11.15 -24.05 9.36
CA LEU A 95 9.97 -24.34 8.54
C LEU A 95 9.06 -23.11 8.43
N TYR A 96 8.73 -22.48 9.56
CA TYR A 96 7.88 -21.30 9.59
C TYR A 96 8.50 -20.11 8.85
N LEU A 97 9.81 -19.90 8.99
CA LEU A 97 10.54 -18.87 8.24
C LEU A 97 10.47 -19.12 6.73
N THR A 98 10.64 -20.37 6.30
CA THR A 98 10.52 -20.78 4.89
C THR A 98 9.11 -20.50 4.37
N LEU A 99 8.06 -20.85 5.13
CA LEU A 99 6.68 -20.55 4.77
C LEU A 99 6.42 -19.04 4.67
N CYS A 100 6.99 -18.23 5.56
CA CYS A 100 6.92 -16.77 5.48
C CYS A 100 7.58 -16.24 4.21
N ILE A 101 8.76 -16.76 3.84
CA ILE A 101 9.48 -16.35 2.61
C ILE A 101 8.68 -16.74 1.37
N VAL A 102 8.17 -17.97 1.30
CA VAL A 102 7.31 -18.42 0.20
C VAL A 102 6.09 -17.50 0.09
N PHE A 103 5.41 -17.21 1.19
CA PHE A 103 4.27 -16.30 1.22
C PHE A 103 4.61 -14.91 0.67
N LEU A 104 5.76 -14.33 1.06
CA LEU A 104 6.21 -13.03 0.54
C LEU A 104 6.43 -13.06 -0.98
N MET A 105 6.93 -14.17 -1.52
CA MET A 105 7.18 -14.32 -2.95
C MET A 105 5.90 -14.56 -3.76
N THR A 106 4.96 -15.35 -3.22
CA THR A 106 3.74 -15.76 -3.93
C THR A 106 2.57 -14.81 -3.74
N CYS A 107 2.47 -14.12 -2.60
CA CYS A 107 1.32 -13.31 -2.21
C CYS A 107 1.72 -11.86 -1.98
N LYS A 108 1.57 -11.03 -3.01
CA LYS A 108 1.73 -9.58 -2.87
C LYS A 108 0.52 -8.96 -2.14
N PRO A 109 0.74 -7.92 -1.30
CA PRO A 109 -0.36 -7.16 -0.75
C PRO A 109 -1.17 -6.54 -1.90
N PRO A 110 -2.49 -6.50 -1.78
CA PRO A 110 -3.32 -6.10 -2.88
C PRO A 110 -3.33 -4.56 -2.99
N LEU A 111 -3.23 -4.05 -4.22
CA LEU A 111 -3.32 -2.62 -4.48
C LEU A 111 -4.75 -2.12 -4.27
N TYR A 112 -4.89 -0.82 -3.99
CA TYR A 112 -6.19 -0.15 -4.00
C TYR A 112 -6.77 -0.21 -5.42
N MET A 113 -8.05 -0.58 -5.54
CA MET A 113 -8.76 -0.73 -6.82
C MET A 113 -10.15 -0.07 -6.77
N GLY A 114 -10.32 0.94 -5.91
CA GLY A 114 -11.57 1.69 -5.79
C GLY A 114 -11.73 2.71 -6.92
N PRO A 115 -12.85 3.45 -6.94
CA PRO A 115 -13.02 4.55 -7.87
C PRO A 115 -11.96 5.63 -7.61
N GLU A 116 -11.35 6.14 -8.67
CA GLU A 116 -10.37 7.22 -8.61
C GLU A 116 -10.42 8.03 -9.91
N TYR A 117 -10.14 9.34 -9.82
CA TYR A 117 -9.97 10.20 -10.99
C TYR A 117 -8.52 10.67 -11.06
N ILE A 118 -7.62 9.75 -11.44
CA ILE A 118 -6.18 9.97 -11.41
C ILE A 118 -5.58 9.60 -12.76
N LYS A 119 -4.78 10.51 -13.32
CA LYS A 119 -4.00 10.23 -14.53
C LYS A 119 -2.69 9.54 -14.18
N TYR A 120 -2.45 8.36 -14.74
CA TYR A 120 -1.18 7.65 -14.56
C TYR A 120 -0.16 8.13 -15.59
N PHE A 121 0.99 8.58 -15.12
CA PHE A 121 2.09 9.00 -15.97
C PHE A 121 3.14 7.91 -16.13
N SER A 122 3.69 7.85 -17.34
CA SER A 122 4.94 7.14 -17.65
C SER A 122 6.14 8.09 -17.59
N ASP A 123 7.33 7.53 -17.74
CA ASP A 123 8.60 8.25 -17.85
C ASP A 123 8.64 9.28 -18.98
N LYS A 124 7.88 9.07 -20.06
CA LYS A 124 7.83 9.95 -21.24
C LYS A 124 6.69 10.96 -21.18
N THR A 125 5.53 10.52 -20.70
CA THR A 125 4.30 11.32 -20.78
C THR A 125 4.20 12.39 -19.69
N ILE A 126 4.95 12.26 -18.57
CA ILE A 126 4.81 13.22 -17.45
C ILE A 126 5.13 14.65 -17.88
N ASP A 127 6.26 14.86 -18.55
CA ASP A 127 6.72 16.20 -18.90
C ASP A 127 5.84 16.81 -20.00
N GLU A 128 5.45 16.00 -20.99
CA GLU A 128 4.51 16.40 -22.07
C GLU A 128 3.15 16.83 -21.52
N GLU A 129 2.60 16.11 -20.55
CA GLU A 129 1.28 16.41 -19.97
C GLU A 129 1.30 17.62 -19.04
N LEU A 130 2.39 17.80 -18.29
CA LEU A 130 2.58 18.98 -17.44
C LEU A 130 2.80 20.26 -18.26
N ASP A 131 3.44 20.17 -19.43
CA ASP A 131 3.66 21.32 -20.32
C ASP A 131 2.49 21.57 -21.30
N ARG A 132 1.60 20.59 -21.53
CA ARG A 132 0.48 20.70 -22.49
C ARG A 132 -0.45 21.88 -22.19
N ASP A 133 -0.89 22.02 -20.93
CA ASP A 133 -1.70 23.16 -20.50
C ASP A 133 -1.22 23.71 -19.16
N LYS A 134 -0.41 24.77 -19.24
CA LYS A 134 0.16 25.46 -18.08
C LYS A 134 -0.87 26.14 -17.18
N ARG A 135 -2.13 26.29 -17.62
CA ARG A 135 -3.22 26.84 -16.80
C ARG A 135 -3.74 25.82 -15.80
N VAL A 136 -3.61 24.53 -16.13
CA VAL A 136 -4.04 23.43 -15.28
C VAL A 136 -3.05 23.24 -14.15
N THR A 137 -3.57 23.16 -12.93
CA THR A 137 -2.79 22.80 -11.75
C THR A 137 -2.78 21.28 -11.60
N TRP A 138 -1.60 20.71 -11.35
CA TRP A 138 -1.44 19.27 -11.17
C TRP A 138 -0.94 18.95 -9.76
N ILE A 139 -1.52 17.92 -9.15
CA ILE A 139 -0.98 17.30 -7.94
C ILE A 139 -0.57 15.90 -8.31
N VAL A 140 0.73 15.63 -8.23
CA VAL A 140 1.30 14.34 -8.66
C VAL A 140 1.87 13.61 -7.46
N GLU A 141 1.39 12.38 -7.25
CA GLU A 141 1.96 11.44 -6.30
C GLU A 141 3.05 10.59 -6.97
N PHE A 142 4.26 10.74 -6.47
CA PHE A 142 5.41 9.89 -6.79
C PHE A 142 5.41 8.75 -5.78
N PHE A 143 5.11 7.54 -6.26
CA PHE A 143 4.92 6.36 -5.41
C PHE A 143 5.75 5.18 -5.88
N ALA A 144 5.85 4.15 -5.04
CA ALA A 144 6.41 2.87 -5.43
C ALA A 144 5.54 1.72 -4.90
N ASN A 145 5.32 0.71 -5.74
CA ASN A 145 4.41 -0.40 -5.43
C ASN A 145 4.82 -1.24 -4.20
N TRP A 146 6.11 -1.28 -3.87
CA TRP A 146 6.63 -2.00 -2.69
C TRP A 146 6.53 -1.18 -1.40
N SER A 147 6.24 0.13 -1.46
CA SER A 147 6.14 0.98 -0.27
C SER A 147 4.79 0.80 0.41
N SER A 148 4.81 0.32 1.66
CA SER A 148 3.62 0.17 2.48
C SER A 148 2.96 1.52 2.83
N GLU A 149 3.75 2.59 2.93
CA GLU A 149 3.23 3.94 3.17
C GLU A 149 2.44 4.45 1.95
N CYS A 150 2.92 4.19 0.74
CA CYS A 150 2.18 4.50 -0.50
C CYS A 150 0.88 3.69 -0.60
N GLN A 151 0.90 2.39 -0.29
CA GLN A 151 -0.31 1.57 -0.30
C GLN A 151 -1.36 2.07 0.71
N SER A 152 -0.89 2.53 1.88
CA SER A 152 -1.76 3.09 2.91
C SER A 152 -2.35 4.45 2.50
N PHE A 153 -1.61 5.25 1.72
CA PHE A 153 -2.03 6.57 1.26
C PHE A 153 -2.91 6.53 -0.01
N ALA A 154 -2.80 5.48 -0.83
CA ALA A 154 -3.57 5.31 -2.05
C ALA A 154 -5.10 5.59 -1.93
N PRO A 155 -5.84 5.03 -0.94
CA PRO A 155 -7.26 5.34 -0.79
C PRO A 155 -7.53 6.82 -0.48
N ILE A 156 -6.68 7.46 0.33
CA ILE A 156 -6.81 8.88 0.68
C ILE A 156 -6.63 9.74 -0.58
N PHE A 157 -5.61 9.43 -1.38
CA PHE A 157 -5.33 10.17 -2.61
C PHE A 157 -6.44 9.96 -3.67
N ALA A 158 -6.99 8.75 -3.76
CA ALA A 158 -8.15 8.46 -4.60
C ALA A 158 -9.38 9.29 -4.18
N ASP A 159 -9.71 9.32 -2.89
CA ASP A 159 -10.84 10.11 -2.38
C ASP A 159 -10.66 11.61 -2.63
N LEU A 160 -9.44 12.13 -2.43
CA LEU A 160 -9.10 13.52 -2.75
C LEU A 160 -9.27 13.81 -4.24
N SER A 161 -8.84 12.89 -5.11
CA SER A 161 -9.00 13.04 -6.55
C SER A 161 -10.48 13.13 -6.95
N LEU A 162 -11.34 12.29 -6.37
CA LEU A 162 -12.78 12.31 -6.64
C LEU A 162 -13.44 13.61 -6.14
N LYS A 163 -13.00 14.15 -5.00
CA LYS A 163 -13.58 15.37 -4.40
C LYS A 163 -13.14 16.65 -5.12
N TYR A 164 -11.87 16.74 -5.51
CA TYR A 164 -11.24 17.99 -5.95
C TYR A 164 -10.88 18.04 -7.44
N ASN A 165 -11.00 16.94 -8.17
CA ASN A 165 -10.74 17.00 -9.60
C ASN A 165 -11.76 17.90 -10.32
N CYS A 166 -11.25 18.79 -11.18
CA CYS A 166 -12.04 19.65 -12.06
C CYS A 166 -11.20 20.12 -13.24
N SER A 167 -11.78 20.88 -14.16
CA SER A 167 -11.09 21.33 -15.40
C SER A 167 -9.78 22.09 -15.18
N GLY A 168 -9.57 22.72 -14.03
CA GLY A 168 -8.34 23.46 -13.73
C GLY A 168 -7.45 22.80 -12.66
N LEU A 169 -7.86 21.66 -12.10
CA LEU A 169 -7.11 20.93 -11.07
C LEU A 169 -7.21 19.42 -11.32
N HIS A 170 -6.07 18.81 -11.62
CA HIS A 170 -5.97 17.38 -11.90
C HIS A 170 -5.03 16.67 -10.94
N PHE A 171 -5.30 15.38 -10.77
CA PHE A 171 -4.53 14.48 -9.92
C PHE A 171 -3.80 13.47 -10.80
N GLY A 172 -2.53 13.21 -10.48
CA GLY A 172 -1.69 12.30 -11.23
C GLY A 172 -0.87 11.38 -10.34
N LYS A 173 -0.44 10.25 -10.90
CA LYS A 173 0.41 9.26 -10.24
C LYS A 173 1.54 8.80 -11.13
N VAL A 174 2.73 8.64 -10.56
CA VAL A 174 3.88 8.08 -11.28
C VAL A 174 4.64 7.08 -10.40
N ASP A 175 4.87 5.88 -10.95
CA ASP A 175 5.60 4.81 -10.25
C ASP A 175 7.12 5.04 -10.43
N VAL A 176 7.72 5.75 -9.47
CA VAL A 176 9.17 5.98 -9.44
C VAL A 176 9.96 4.74 -9.05
N GLY A 177 9.32 3.73 -8.46
CA GLY A 177 9.94 2.43 -8.23
C GLY A 177 10.21 1.67 -9.54
N ARG A 178 9.39 1.90 -10.56
CA ARG A 178 9.57 1.37 -11.92
C ARG A 178 10.35 2.31 -12.83
N TYR A 179 10.10 3.62 -12.73
CA TYR A 179 10.70 4.63 -13.59
C TYR A 179 11.80 5.41 -12.86
N THR A 180 13.00 4.84 -12.80
CA THR A 180 14.17 5.41 -12.09
C THR A 180 14.66 6.72 -12.71
N ASP A 181 14.39 6.94 -14.00
CA ASP A 181 14.75 8.20 -14.65
C ASP A 181 13.89 9.35 -14.08
N VAL A 182 12.60 9.11 -13.86
CA VAL A 182 11.70 10.08 -13.22
C VAL A 182 12.15 10.36 -11.79
N SER A 183 12.49 9.31 -11.03
CA SER A 183 12.96 9.47 -9.66
C SER A 183 14.20 10.36 -9.59
N THR A 184 15.11 10.22 -10.56
CA THR A 184 16.34 11.01 -10.66
C THR A 184 16.05 12.45 -11.09
N ARG A 185 15.21 12.66 -12.12
CA ARG A 185 14.83 14.01 -12.61
C ARG A 185 14.14 14.84 -11.51
N TYR A 186 13.18 14.24 -10.79
CA TYR A 186 12.41 14.91 -9.75
C TYR A 186 13.06 14.84 -8.35
N LYS A 187 14.25 14.23 -8.25
CA LYS A 187 15.03 14.07 -7.02
C LYS A 187 14.23 13.40 -5.90
N VAL A 188 13.51 12.35 -6.25
CA VAL A 188 12.76 11.50 -5.33
C VAL A 188 13.55 10.21 -5.12
N SER A 189 14.04 10.00 -3.91
CA SER A 189 14.76 8.79 -3.53
C SER A 189 13.78 7.63 -3.36
N THR A 190 14.08 6.53 -4.02
CA THR A 190 13.34 5.26 -3.93
C THR A 190 13.95 4.31 -2.90
N SER A 191 14.92 4.76 -2.10
CA SER A 191 15.51 3.90 -1.08
C SER A 191 14.52 3.65 0.06
N PRO A 192 14.31 2.39 0.49
CA PRO A 192 13.39 2.04 1.58
C PRO A 192 13.81 2.61 2.94
N LEU A 193 15.06 3.06 3.07
CA LEU A 193 15.58 3.72 4.27
C LEU A 193 15.21 5.21 4.34
N THR A 194 14.73 5.78 3.23
CA THR A 194 14.35 7.19 3.16
C THR A 194 12.85 7.35 3.35
N LYS A 195 12.43 8.46 3.97
CA LYS A 195 11.01 8.82 4.12
C LYS A 195 10.52 9.69 2.96
N GLN A 196 11.05 9.46 1.75
CA GLN A 196 10.67 10.24 0.56
C GLN A 196 9.53 9.59 -0.23
N LEU A 197 9.01 8.43 0.17
CA LEU A 197 7.87 7.79 -0.48
C LEU A 197 6.71 7.64 0.52
N PRO A 198 5.48 8.04 0.17
CA PRO A 198 5.12 8.79 -1.05
C PRO A 198 5.73 10.21 -1.06
N THR A 199 5.85 10.83 -2.23
CA THR A 199 6.09 12.27 -2.37
C THR A 199 4.95 12.88 -3.17
N LEU A 200 4.34 13.94 -2.65
CA LEU A 200 3.36 14.76 -3.34
C LEU A 200 4.04 16.04 -3.83
N ILE A 201 3.87 16.36 -5.11
CA ILE A 201 4.37 17.61 -5.70
C ILE A 201 3.19 18.35 -6.36
N LEU A 202 3.09 19.65 -6.08
CA LEU A 202 2.16 20.56 -6.72
C LEU A 202 2.85 21.29 -7.86
N PHE A 203 2.27 21.18 -9.06
CA PHE A 203 2.72 21.89 -10.25
C PHE A 203 1.72 22.95 -10.67
N GLN A 204 2.20 24.17 -10.92
CA GLN A 204 1.42 25.27 -11.49
C GLN A 204 2.26 25.95 -12.57
N GLY A 205 1.70 26.20 -13.75
CA GLY A 205 2.47 26.84 -14.83
C GLY A 205 3.63 25.99 -15.38
N GLY A 206 3.60 24.68 -15.16
CA GLY A 206 4.69 23.76 -15.50
C GLY A 206 5.87 23.78 -14.53
N THR A 207 5.77 24.49 -13.39
CA THR A 207 6.83 24.53 -12.38
C THR A 207 6.38 23.91 -11.07
N GLU A 208 7.32 23.33 -10.34
CA GLU A 208 7.09 22.84 -8.98
C GLU A 208 6.93 24.03 -8.02
N ILE A 209 5.78 24.11 -7.36
CA ILE A 209 5.48 25.14 -6.37
C ILE A 209 5.86 24.66 -4.96
N MET A 210 5.51 23.40 -4.65
CA MET A 210 5.79 22.82 -3.34
C MET A 210 5.78 21.30 -3.39
N ARG A 211 6.48 20.69 -2.44
CA ARG A 211 6.49 19.23 -2.22
C ARG A 211 6.32 18.86 -0.76
N ARG A 212 5.72 17.68 -0.52
CA ARG A 212 5.68 17.01 0.79
C ARG A 212 6.10 15.54 0.62
N PRO A 213 6.99 15.01 1.47
CA PRO A 213 7.63 15.68 2.60
C PRO A 213 8.68 16.71 2.16
N GLN A 214 8.97 17.69 3.02
CA GLN A 214 10.05 18.65 2.76
C GLN A 214 11.41 17.97 2.90
N ILE A 215 12.39 18.40 2.11
CA ILE A 215 13.76 17.90 2.17
C ILE A 215 14.61 18.89 2.96
N ASP A 216 15.28 18.42 4.01
CA ASP A 216 16.21 19.24 4.80
C ASP A 216 17.46 19.62 3.99
N LYS A 217 18.26 20.57 4.50
CA LYS A 217 19.51 21.00 3.84
C LYS A 217 20.53 19.85 3.67
N LYS A 218 20.34 18.72 4.37
CA LYS A 218 21.18 17.53 4.33
C LYS A 218 20.60 16.44 3.40
N GLY A 219 19.53 16.73 2.66
CA GLY A 219 18.90 15.79 1.72
C GLY A 219 17.94 14.78 2.36
N ARG A 220 17.58 14.92 3.65
CA ARG A 220 16.67 14.00 4.34
C ARG A 220 15.25 14.53 4.35
N ALA A 221 14.29 13.63 4.14
CA ALA A 221 12.88 13.95 4.27
C ALA A 221 12.51 14.24 5.73
N VAL A 222 11.93 15.42 5.96
CA VAL A 222 11.30 15.79 7.23
C VAL A 222 10.02 14.96 7.37
N SER A 223 9.91 14.26 8.50
CA SER A 223 8.76 13.39 8.78
C SER A 223 7.46 14.18 8.65
N TRP A 224 6.56 13.73 7.78
CA TRP A 224 5.27 14.34 7.55
C TRP A 224 4.19 13.26 7.52
N THR A 225 3.01 13.56 8.06
CA THR A 225 1.92 12.61 8.17
C THR A 225 0.97 12.79 6.99
N PHE A 226 0.86 11.75 6.16
CA PHE A 226 -0.05 11.69 5.02
C PHE A 226 -1.49 11.39 5.49
N SER A 227 -2.22 12.44 5.88
CA SER A 227 -3.66 12.37 6.16
C SER A 227 -4.44 13.30 5.21
N GLU A 228 -5.73 13.04 5.03
CA GLU A 228 -6.58 13.86 4.15
C GLU A 228 -6.53 15.34 4.55
N GLU A 229 -6.65 15.61 5.86
CA GLU A 229 -6.69 16.97 6.41
C GLU A 229 -5.36 17.70 6.20
N ASN A 230 -4.24 17.00 6.39
CA ASN A 230 -2.92 17.57 6.18
C ASN A 230 -2.69 17.88 4.69
N VAL A 231 -3.13 17.01 3.78
CA VAL A 231 -3.01 17.29 2.35
C VAL A 231 -3.88 18.49 1.98
N ILE A 232 -5.15 18.53 2.41
CA ILE A 232 -6.06 19.64 2.12
C ILE A 232 -5.50 20.98 2.65
N ARG A 233 -5.01 20.97 3.88
CA ARG A 233 -4.51 22.18 4.56
C ARG A 233 -3.17 22.66 4.00
N GLU A 234 -2.22 21.78 3.76
CA GLU A 234 -0.88 22.18 3.33
C GLU A 234 -0.85 22.59 1.85
N PHE A 235 -1.63 21.91 1.01
CA PHE A 235 -1.72 22.24 -0.42
C PHE A 235 -2.83 23.25 -0.74
N ASN A 236 -3.52 23.79 0.27
CA ASN A 236 -4.66 24.70 0.11
C ASN A 236 -5.70 24.21 -0.92
N LEU A 237 -6.05 22.92 -0.90
CA LEU A 237 -6.89 22.30 -1.95
C LEU A 237 -8.23 23.00 -2.15
N ASN A 238 -8.83 23.49 -1.06
CA ASN A 238 -10.08 24.24 -1.12
C ASN A 238 -9.96 25.52 -1.96
N GLU A 239 -8.89 26.30 -1.77
CA GLU A 239 -8.67 27.53 -2.53
C GLU A 239 -8.31 27.24 -3.99
N LEU A 240 -7.43 26.24 -4.20
CA LEU A 240 -7.03 25.81 -5.55
C LEU A 240 -8.24 25.35 -6.36
N TYR A 241 -9.13 24.57 -5.74
CA TYR A 241 -10.34 24.08 -6.39
C TYR A 241 -11.32 25.20 -6.75
N GLN A 242 -11.54 26.16 -5.85
CA GLN A 242 -12.40 27.30 -6.14
C GLN A 242 -11.81 28.20 -7.23
N LYS A 243 -10.48 28.36 -7.26
CA LYS A 243 -9.79 29.10 -8.33
C LYS A 243 -9.89 28.34 -9.66
N ALA A 244 -9.66 27.04 -9.66
CA ALA A 244 -9.72 26.17 -10.83
C ALA A 244 -11.11 26.13 -11.48
N LYS A 245 -12.18 26.14 -10.68
CA LYS A 245 -13.57 26.22 -11.19
C LYS A 245 -13.90 27.54 -11.88
N LYS A 246 -13.24 28.63 -11.49
CA LYS A 246 -13.47 29.97 -12.08
C LYS A 246 -12.67 30.16 -13.38
N GLN A 247 -11.69 29.32 -13.66
CA GLN A 247 -10.95 29.40 -14.91
C GLN A 247 -11.80 28.88 -16.07
N PRO A 248 -11.77 29.54 -17.24
CA PRO A 248 -12.44 29.04 -18.43
C PRO A 248 -11.88 27.66 -18.79
N LYS A 249 -12.76 26.74 -19.23
CA LYS A 249 -12.37 25.37 -19.57
C LYS A 249 -11.14 25.37 -20.49
N PRO A 250 -10.11 24.56 -20.20
CA PRO A 250 -9.01 24.35 -21.12
C PRO A 250 -9.52 23.71 -22.41
N ARG A 251 -8.77 23.85 -23.52
CA ARG A 251 -9.18 23.33 -24.83
C ARG A 251 -9.21 21.80 -24.76
N GLU A 252 -10.40 21.21 -24.74
CA GLU A 252 -10.61 19.80 -25.07
C GLU A 252 -10.62 19.68 -26.59
N GLU A 253 -9.55 19.13 -27.18
CA GLU A 253 -9.61 18.52 -28.51
C GLU A 253 -9.93 17.04 -28.34
N GLY A 254 -10.93 16.58 -29.09
CA GLY A 254 -11.72 15.38 -28.82
C GLY A 254 -10.90 14.10 -28.63
N THR A 255 -11.26 13.35 -27.59
CA THR A 255 -11.10 11.90 -27.58
C THR A 255 -12.47 11.32 -27.28
N GLU A 256 -12.90 10.42 -28.15
CA GLU A 256 -14.23 9.84 -28.23
C GLU A 256 -14.77 9.37 -26.87
N GLU A 257 -16.05 9.69 -26.63
CA GLU A 257 -16.87 9.02 -25.64
C GLU A 257 -16.76 7.50 -25.84
N SER A 258 -16.32 6.78 -24.81
CA SER A 258 -16.65 5.36 -24.68
C SER A 258 -17.96 5.28 -23.91
N PRO A 259 -19.11 4.91 -24.54
CA PRO A 259 -20.35 4.76 -23.81
C PRO A 259 -20.35 3.42 -23.07
N SER A 260 -20.74 3.50 -21.80
CA SER A 260 -21.60 2.56 -21.05
C SER A 260 -21.44 1.05 -21.26
N GLY A 261 -21.29 0.34 -20.13
CA GLY A 261 -21.21 -1.11 -20.08
C GLY A 261 -22.34 -1.87 -20.79
N GLN A 262 -21.98 -3.05 -21.25
CA GLN A 262 -22.92 -4.14 -21.51
C GLN A 262 -22.34 -5.42 -20.93
N ALA A 263 -23.15 -6.05 -20.07
CA ALA A 263 -23.08 -7.46 -19.81
C ALA A 263 -23.22 -8.23 -21.13
N ALA A 264 -22.38 -9.23 -21.35
CA ALA A 264 -22.68 -10.29 -22.30
C ALA A 264 -22.07 -11.59 -21.78
N ALA A 265 -22.96 -12.47 -21.33
CA ALA A 265 -22.73 -13.90 -21.32
C ALA A 265 -22.30 -14.35 -22.73
N SER A 266 -21.43 -15.36 -22.80
CA SER A 266 -21.18 -16.09 -24.05
C SER A 266 -21.35 -17.58 -23.78
N PRO A 267 -22.28 -18.26 -24.47
CA PRO A 267 -22.20 -19.69 -24.70
C PRO A 267 -21.34 -19.94 -25.94
N LEU A 268 -20.43 -20.92 -25.88
CA LEU A 268 -19.73 -21.43 -27.07
C LEU A 268 -19.80 -22.96 -27.04
N ALA A 269 -20.73 -23.49 -27.83
CA ALA A 269 -20.72 -24.86 -28.34
C ALA A 269 -20.40 -24.77 -29.84
N GLY A 270 -19.30 -25.39 -30.28
CA GLY A 270 -19.29 -26.41 -31.32
C GLY A 270 -18.36 -25.94 -32.45
N GLU A 271 -17.56 -26.74 -33.14
CA GLU A 271 -17.62 -28.18 -33.40
C GLU A 271 -16.20 -28.75 -33.60
N THR A 272 -16.06 -30.01 -33.22
CA THR A 272 -14.95 -30.90 -33.53
C THR A 272 -15.26 -31.60 -34.85
N LYS A 273 -14.37 -31.54 -35.84
CA LYS A 273 -14.44 -32.37 -37.04
C LYS A 273 -13.45 -33.53 -36.88
N LYS A 274 -13.96 -34.77 -36.78
CA LYS A 274 -13.19 -36.00 -36.96
C LYS A 274 -14.04 -37.05 -37.68
N ASP A 275 -13.43 -37.57 -38.74
CA ASP A 275 -13.66 -38.76 -39.56
C ASP A 275 -14.76 -39.75 -39.14
N LYS A 276 -15.67 -40.05 -40.08
CA LYS A 276 -15.89 -41.41 -40.62
C LYS A 276 -16.66 -41.37 -41.94
#